data_AF-A0A932A0W2-F1
#
_entry.id   AF-A0A932A0W2-F1
#
_cell.length_a   1.000
_cell.length_b   1.000
_cell.length_c   1.000
_cell.angle_alpha   90.00
_cell.angle_beta   90.00
_cell.angle_gamma   90.00
#
_symmetry.space_group_name_H-M   'P 1'
#
loop_
_entity.id
_entity.type
_entity.pdbx_description
1 polymer ?
#
loop_
_entity_poly.entity_id
_entity_poly.type
_entity_poly.pdbx_seq_one_letter_code
_entity_poly.pdbx_strand_id
1 'polypeptide(L)'
;MPFSFPKAKTLVQQRQVQRILTFAFLLVIGVTAFILWQGFFKQAPSSVAVPNVGAPRQKVEINFDFFKSTIFEKFSLPLEEPKAPQNLGRQNPFVPF
;
A
#
# COMPACT_ATOMS: atom_id res chain seq x y z
N MET A 1 -38.12 -26.56 11.80
CA MET A 1 -36.65 -26.74 11.80
C MET A 1 -36.29 -27.77 12.87
N PRO A 2 -35.83 -28.98 12.54
CA PRO A 2 -35.48 -29.95 13.57
C PRO A 2 -34.12 -29.57 14.18
N PHE A 3 -34.12 -29.16 15.44
CA PHE A 3 -32.90 -29.03 16.23
C PHE A 3 -32.36 -30.44 16.53
N SER A 4 -31.29 -30.81 15.83
CA SER A 4 -30.54 -32.04 16.10
C SER A 4 -29.59 -31.79 17.27
N PHE A 5 -29.93 -32.30 18.45
CA PHE A 5 -29.01 -32.29 19.59
C PHE A 5 -27.83 -33.26 19.31
N PRO A 6 -26.57 -32.81 19.44
CA PRO A 6 -25.43 -33.69 19.27
C PRO A 6 -25.45 -34.77 20.36
N LYS A 7 -25.48 -36.05 19.95
CA LYS A 7 -25.39 -37.20 20.87
C LYS A 7 -24.12 -37.08 21.72
N ALA A 8 -24.26 -37.38 23.03
CA ALA A 8 -23.13 -37.41 23.96
C ALA A 8 -22.05 -38.36 23.42
N LYS A 9 -20.88 -37.81 23.07
CA LYS A 9 -19.75 -38.59 22.56
C LYS A 9 -19.02 -39.23 23.74
N THR A 10 -18.73 -40.52 23.63
CA THR A 10 -17.87 -41.22 24.60
C THR A 10 -16.46 -40.61 24.57
N LEU A 11 -15.75 -40.61 25.70
CA LEU A 11 -14.40 -40.01 25.82
C LEU A 11 -13.41 -40.53 24.76
N VAL A 12 -13.59 -41.77 24.31
CA VAL A 12 -12.80 -42.40 23.24
C VAL A 12 -13.04 -41.73 21.88
N GLN A 13 -14.32 -41.48 21.54
CA GLN A 13 -14.67 -40.77 20.30
C GLN A 13 -14.17 -39.33 20.31
N GLN A 14 -14.20 -38.66 21.46
CA GLN A 14 -13.67 -37.30 21.60
C GLN A 14 -12.15 -37.25 21.36
N ARG A 15 -11.38 -38.20 21.92
CA ARG A 15 -9.94 -38.30 21.68
C ARG A 15 -9.60 -38.57 20.21
N GLN A 16 -10.38 -39.43 19.54
CA GLN A 16 -10.16 -39.74 18.13
C GLN A 16 -10.43 -38.52 17.23
N VAL A 17 -11.53 -37.80 17.48
CA VAL A 17 -11.84 -36.56 16.76
C VAL A 17 -10.80 -35.48 17.03
N GLN A 18 -10.37 -35.30 18.28
CA GLN A 18 -9.28 -34.38 18.62
C GLN A 18 -8.02 -34.71 17.83
N ARG A 19 -7.62 -35.98 17.78
CA ARG A 19 -6.41 -36.40 17.05
C ARG A 19 -6.49 -36.09 15.56
N ILE A 20 -7.64 -36.34 14.94
CA ILE A 20 -7.89 -35.98 13.54
C ILE A 20 -7.85 -34.45 13.35
N LEU A 21 -8.47 -33.69 14.26
CA LEU A 21 -8.44 -32.22 14.23
C LEU A 21 -7.02 -31.68 14.38
N THR A 22 -6.20 -32.28 15.25
CA THR A 22 -4.79 -31.90 15.44
C THR A 22 -3.98 -32.16 14.17
N PHE A 23 -4.18 -33.31 13.51
CA PHE A 23 -3.53 -33.58 12.23
C PHE A 23 -3.98 -32.62 11.13
N ALA A 24 -5.28 -32.33 11.03
CA ALA A 24 -5.79 -31.36 10.07
C ALA A 24 -5.22 -29.96 10.33
N PHE A 25 -5.13 -29.54 11.59
CA PHE A 25 -4.57 -28.25 11.99
C PHE A 25 -3.07 -28.15 11.63
N LEU A 26 -2.29 -29.20 11.93
CA LEU A 26 -0.88 -29.26 11.56
C LEU A 26 -0.68 -29.24 10.03
N LEU A 27 -1.55 -29.90 9.28
CA LEU A 27 -1.52 -29.88 7.82
C LEU A 27 -1.75 -28.46 7.30
N VAL A 28 -2.76 -27.76 7.80
CA VAL A 28 -3.05 -26.37 7.42
C VAL A 28 -1.86 -25.47 7.71
N ILE A 29 -1.26 -25.57 8.90
CA ILE A 29 -0.04 -24.82 9.26
C ILE A 29 1.13 -25.16 8.31
N GLY A 30 1.33 -26.44 8.00
CA GLY A 30 2.38 -26.88 7.09
C GLY A 30 2.21 -26.30 5.68
N VAL A 31 0.99 -26.31 5.16
CA VAL A 31 0.66 -25.75 3.84
C VAL A 31 0.85 -24.24 3.82
N THR A 32 0.38 -23.51 4.85
CA THR A 32 0.56 -22.05 4.91
C THR A 32 2.04 -21.69 5.03
N ALA A 33 2.80 -22.39 5.86
CA ALA A 33 4.25 -22.21 5.97
C ALA A 33 4.96 -22.50 4.64
N PHE A 34 4.56 -23.55 3.91
CA PHE A 34 5.12 -23.88 2.60
C PHE A 34 4.83 -22.79 1.55
N ILE A 35 3.61 -22.27 1.51
CA ILE A 35 3.23 -21.17 0.59
C ILE A 35 4.03 -19.92 0.91
N LEU A 36 4.17 -19.55 2.19
CA LEU A 36 4.99 -18.42 2.60
C LEU A 36 6.47 -18.64 2.25
N TRP A 37 6.98 -19.87 2.40
CA TRP A 37 8.33 -20.21 2.00
C TRP A 37 8.57 -20.06 0.49
N GLN A 38 7.64 -20.56 -0.33
CA GLN A 38 7.73 -20.45 -1.79
C GLN A 38 7.45 -19.03 -2.31
N GLY A 39 6.60 -18.26 -1.64
CA GLY A 39 6.15 -16.94 -2.11
C GLY A 39 6.96 -15.76 -1.57
N PHE A 40 7.35 -15.80 -0.29
CA PHE A 40 8.09 -14.70 0.36
C PHE A 40 9.59 -14.98 0.46
N PHE A 41 10.01 -16.22 0.74
CA PHE A 41 11.42 -16.53 0.98
C PHE A 41 12.19 -16.91 -0.28
N LYS A 42 11.53 -17.45 -1.31
CA LYS A 42 12.15 -17.50 -2.64
C LYS A 42 12.17 -16.09 -3.20
N GLN A 43 13.33 -15.45 -3.10
CA GLN A 43 13.64 -14.25 -3.86
C GLN A 43 13.20 -14.45 -5.31
N ALA A 44 12.42 -13.51 -5.82
CA ALA A 44 12.15 -13.42 -7.25
C ALA A 44 13.49 -13.52 -7.99
N PRO A 45 13.60 -14.26 -9.10
CA PRO A 45 14.82 -14.25 -9.89
C PRO A 45 15.14 -12.80 -10.22
N SER A 46 16.25 -12.29 -9.66
CA SER A 46 16.71 -10.91 -9.88
C SER A 46 17.09 -10.62 -11.33
N SER A 47 16.91 -11.57 -12.25
CA SER A 47 16.99 -11.35 -13.68
C SER A 47 15.63 -10.91 -14.23
N VAL A 48 15.25 -9.68 -13.92
CA VAL A 48 14.68 -8.88 -15.01
C VAL A 48 15.78 -8.85 -16.07
N ALA A 49 15.64 -9.66 -17.12
CA ALA A 49 16.50 -9.58 -18.28
C ALA A 49 16.30 -8.19 -18.87
N VAL A 50 17.11 -7.24 -18.43
CA VAL A 50 17.25 -5.95 -19.11
C VAL A 50 17.69 -6.34 -20.52
N PRO A 51 16.89 -6.06 -21.56
CA PRO A 51 17.32 -6.35 -22.92
C PRO A 51 18.69 -5.69 -23.08
N ASN A 52 19.69 -6.48 -23.46
CA ASN A 52 21.02 -5.96 -23.75
C ASN A 52 20.88 -5.10 -25.00
N VAL A 53 20.52 -3.83 -24.80
CA VAL A 53 20.46 -2.84 -25.85
C VAL A 53 21.91 -2.52 -26.16
N GLY A 54 22.53 -3.36 -27.00
CA GLY A 54 23.82 -3.13 -27.65
C GLY A 54 23.76 -1.94 -28.63
N ALA A 55 22.88 -0.97 -28.40
CA ALA A 55 22.94 0.32 -29.04
C ALA A 55 23.90 1.19 -28.24
N PRO A 56 24.75 2.00 -28.90
CA PRO A 56 25.51 3.02 -28.21
C PRO A 56 24.52 3.87 -27.41
N ARG A 57 24.67 3.89 -26.08
CA ARG A 57 23.91 4.79 -25.21
C ARG A 57 24.30 6.21 -25.61
N GLN A 58 23.57 6.80 -26.57
CA GLN A 58 23.66 8.23 -26.82
C GLN A 58 23.43 8.91 -25.48
N LYS A 59 24.40 9.71 -25.06
CA LYS A 59 24.33 10.49 -23.84
C LYS A 59 23.24 11.55 -24.08
N VAL A 60 22.00 11.21 -23.71
CA VAL A 60 20.89 12.15 -23.76
C VAL A 60 21.07 13.10 -22.59
N GLU A 61 21.70 14.23 -22.85
CA GLU A 61 21.80 15.32 -21.91
C GLU A 61 20.52 16.14 -21.98
N ILE A 62 19.82 16.23 -20.85
CA ILE A 62 18.64 17.07 -20.74
C ILE A 62 19.14 18.52 -20.65
N ASN A 63 18.77 19.35 -21.62
CA ASN A 63 19.12 20.76 -21.62
C ASN A 63 18.21 21.50 -20.62
N PHE A 64 18.80 21.99 -19.53
CA PHE A 64 18.13 22.76 -18.47
C PHE A 64 18.24 24.28 -18.67
N ASP A 65 18.81 24.76 -19.78
CA ASP A 65 19.00 26.19 -20.03
C ASP A 65 17.69 26.95 -20.19
N PHE A 66 16.57 26.28 -20.47
CA PHE A 66 15.25 26.91 -20.53
C PHE A 66 14.80 27.50 -19.19
N PHE A 67 15.26 26.93 -18.06
CA PHE A 67 14.98 27.45 -16.72
C PHE A 67 15.64 28.80 -16.44
N LYS A 68 16.63 29.20 -17.25
CA LYS A 68 17.31 30.49 -17.13
C LYS A 68 16.56 31.63 -17.83
N SER A 69 15.42 31.35 -18.47
CA SER A 69 14.64 32.40 -19.12
C SER A 69 13.95 33.30 -18.10
N THR A 70 13.86 34.60 -18.42
CA THR A 70 13.30 35.68 -17.57
C THR A 70 11.87 35.41 -17.09
N ILE A 71 11.16 34.49 -17.74
CA ILE A 71 9.81 34.06 -17.37
C ILE A 71 9.83 33.24 -16.07
N PHE A 72 10.85 32.40 -15.86
CA PHE A 72 10.93 31.51 -14.70
C PHE A 72 11.42 32.18 -13.43
N GLU A 73 12.17 33.28 -13.54
CA GLU A 73 12.60 34.09 -12.38
C GLU A 73 11.41 34.58 -11.55
N LYS A 74 10.30 34.94 -12.21
CA LYS A 74 9.07 35.41 -11.55
C LYS A 74 8.40 34.36 -10.66
N PHE A 75 8.63 33.07 -10.92
CA PHE A 75 8.08 31.98 -10.12
C PHE A 75 8.96 31.62 -8.91
N SER A 76 10.19 32.14 -8.84
CA SER A 76 11.08 31.97 -7.70
C SER A 76 10.84 33.01 -6.60
N LEU A 77 10.08 34.07 -6.90
CA LEU A 77 9.74 35.10 -5.94
C LEU A 77 8.63 34.60 -5.01
N PRO A 78 8.74 34.82 -3.68
CA PRO A 78 7.65 34.54 -2.77
C PRO A 78 6.42 35.36 -3.17
N LEU A 79 5.28 34.69 -3.31
CA LEU A 79 4.00 35.33 -3.59
C LEU A 79 3.69 36.34 -2.48
N GLU A 80 3.32 37.57 -2.85
CA GLU A 80 2.88 38.56 -1.87
C GLU A 80 1.69 38.00 -1.07
N GLU A 81 1.75 38.13 0.25
CA GLU A 81 0.63 37.76 1.11
C GLU A 81 -0.62 38.57 0.71
N PRO A 82 -1.76 37.91 0.44
CA PRO A 82 -2.96 38.62 0.04
C PRO A 82 -3.40 39.55 1.18
N LYS A 83 -3.49 40.85 0.89
CA LYS A 83 -4.00 41.83 1.86
C LYS A 83 -5.45 41.52 2.20
N ALA A 84 -5.73 41.29 3.48
CA ALA A 84 -7.09 41.15 3.96
C ALA A 84 -7.90 42.42 3.62
N PRO A 85 -9.11 42.30 3.04
CA PRO A 85 -9.93 43.46 2.74
C PRO A 85 -10.26 44.23 4.02
N GLN A 86 -10.00 45.54 4.01
CA GLN A 86 -10.08 46.43 5.18
C GLN A 86 -11.51 46.56 5.77
N ASN A 87 -12.53 46.05 5.06
CA ASN A 87 -13.94 46.15 5.41
C ASN A 87 -14.61 44.79 5.67
N LEU A 88 -13.89 43.81 6.23
CA LEU A 88 -14.37 42.45 6.52
C LEU A 88 -15.57 42.34 7.49
N GLY A 89 -16.11 43.44 8.03
CA GLY A 89 -17.20 43.43 9.02
C GLY A 89 -18.37 44.39 8.76
N ARG A 90 -18.31 45.31 7.79
CA ARG A 90 -19.39 46.32 7.60
C ARG A 90 -20.52 45.88 6.66
N GLN A 91 -20.38 44.76 5.98
CA GLN A 91 -21.41 44.22 5.07
C GLN A 91 -22.31 43.15 5.72
N ASN A 92 -21.94 42.63 6.90
CA ASN A 92 -22.72 41.59 7.56
C ASN A 92 -23.60 42.19 8.67
N PRO A 93 -24.93 42.31 8.48
CA PRO A 93 -25.83 42.89 9.47
C PRO A 93 -26.07 42.00 10.70
N PHE A 94 -25.47 40.80 10.77
CA PHE A 94 -25.66 39.84 11.85
C PHE A 94 -24.48 39.73 12.83
N VAL A 95 -23.46 40.59 12.72
CA VAL A 95 -22.36 40.64 13.69
C VAL A 95 -22.61 41.81 14.66
N PRO A 96 -22.92 41.54 15.95
CA PRO A 96 -23.07 42.60 16.94
C PRO A 96 -21.69 43.19 17.33
N PHE A 97 -21.70 44.47 17.73
CA PHE A 97 -20.52 45.26 18.12
C PHE A 97 -19.79 44.71 19.35
#